data_AF-E4N3J4-F1
#
_entry.id   AF-E4N3J4-F1
#
_cell.length_a   1.000
_cell.length_b   1.000
_cell.length_c   1.000
_cell.angle_alpha   90.00
_cell.angle_beta   90.00
_cell.angle_gamma   90.00
#
_symmetry.space_group_name_H-M   'P 1'
#
loop_
_entity.id
_entity.type
_entity.pdbx_description
1 polymer ?
#
loop_
_entity_poly.entity_id
_entity_poly.type
_entity_poly.pdbx_seq_one_letter_code
_entity_poly.pdbx_strand_id
1 'polypeptide(L)'
;MSGDLELHYANLDSAIDDLAASFRQMVEQNEETMSKLKQVLGTELIGQFSGAADAFSLQLSGADTRMSTKIEEAKTVLGEMRDTIRDADMLASTHFDHTRG
;
A
#
# COMPACT_ATOMS: atom_id res chain seq x y z
N MET A 1 -22.81 -22.85 6.03
CA MET A 1 -22.51 -21.40 5.90
C MET A 1 -21.08 -21.06 6.28
N SER A 2 -20.37 -21.84 7.12
CA SER A 2 -18.98 -21.56 7.51
C SER A 2 -17.95 -21.56 6.36
N GLY A 3 -18.08 -22.45 5.37
CA GLY A 3 -17.07 -22.57 4.29
C GLY A 3 -17.07 -21.46 3.23
N ASP A 4 -18.19 -20.73 3.09
CA ASP A 4 -18.31 -19.62 2.13
C ASP A 4 -17.69 -18.33 2.70
N LEU A 5 -17.78 -18.15 4.02
CA LEU A 5 -17.15 -17.08 4.79
C LEU A 5 -15.62 -17.24 4.86
N GLU A 6 -15.14 -18.46 5.13
CA GLU A 6 -13.71 -18.78 5.19
C GLU A 6 -13.00 -18.48 3.84
N LEU A 7 -13.69 -18.77 2.72
CA LEU A 7 -13.26 -18.39 1.37
C LEU A 7 -13.26 -16.87 1.16
N HIS A 8 -14.26 -16.16 1.71
CA HIS A 8 -14.35 -14.71 1.60
C HIS A 8 -13.22 -13.98 2.34
N TYR A 9 -12.82 -14.49 3.51
CA TYR A 9 -11.66 -13.95 4.25
C TYR A 9 -10.35 -14.23 3.53
N ALA A 10 -10.17 -15.44 2.98
CA ALA A 10 -8.99 -15.78 2.20
C ALA A 10 -8.84 -14.88 0.95
N ASN A 11 -9.95 -14.54 0.29
CA ASN A 11 -9.96 -13.62 -0.85
C ASN A 11 -9.61 -12.18 -0.44
N LEU A 12 -10.07 -11.73 0.73
CA LEU A 12 -9.73 -10.41 1.29
C LEU A 12 -8.25 -10.31 1.65
N ASP A 13 -7.70 -11.31 2.33
CA ASP A 13 -6.28 -11.36 2.66
C ASP A 13 -5.42 -11.41 1.39
N SER A 14 -5.81 -12.20 0.38
CA SER A 14 -5.13 -12.23 -0.93
C SER A 14 -5.15 -10.86 -1.61
N ALA A 15 -6.28 -10.13 -1.58
CA ALA A 15 -6.37 -8.81 -2.17
C ALA A 15 -5.50 -7.77 -1.45
N ILE A 16 -5.37 -7.87 -0.12
CA ILE A 16 -4.48 -7.03 0.69
C ILE A 16 -3.01 -7.34 0.34
N ASP A 17 -2.65 -8.60 0.22
CA ASP A 17 -1.30 -9.03 -0.15
C ASP A 17 -0.92 -8.62 -1.58
N ASP A 18 -1.84 -8.77 -2.54
CA ASP A 18 -1.65 -8.33 -3.93
C ASP A 18 -1.47 -6.82 -4.04
N LEU A 19 -2.23 -6.06 -3.24
CA LEU A 19 -2.09 -4.60 -3.15
C LEU A 19 -0.72 -4.23 -2.57
N ALA A 20 -0.27 -4.92 -1.52
CA ALA A 20 1.04 -4.71 -0.92
C ALA A 20 2.19 -5.06 -1.86
N ALA A 21 2.06 -6.13 -2.64
CA ALA A 21 3.04 -6.55 -3.65
C ALA A 21 3.13 -5.52 -4.79
N SER A 22 1.98 -5.11 -5.34
CA SER A 22 1.90 -4.09 -6.39
C SER A 22 2.51 -2.76 -5.93
N PHE A 23 2.30 -2.41 -4.66
CA PHE A 23 2.91 -1.22 -4.08
C PHE A 23 4.43 -1.31 -3.98
N ARG A 24 4.99 -2.42 -3.48
CA ARG A 24 6.46 -2.60 -3.43
C ARG A 24 7.08 -2.48 -4.81
N GLN A 25 6.44 -3.07 -5.81
CA GLN A 25 6.91 -2.98 -7.19
C GLN A 25 6.89 -1.54 -7.71
N MET A 26 5.87 -0.75 -7.36
CA MET A 26 5.81 0.67 -7.71
C MET A 26 6.92 1.49 -7.03
N VAL A 27 7.20 1.22 -5.75
CA VAL A 27 8.30 1.88 -5.02
C VAL A 27 9.65 1.56 -5.65
N GLU A 28 9.92 0.28 -5.94
CA GLU A 28 11.17 -0.14 -6.61
C GLU A 28 11.35 0.54 -7.98
N GLN A 29 10.28 0.63 -8.78
CA GLN A 29 10.32 1.31 -10.08
C GLN A 29 10.58 2.81 -9.94
N ASN A 30 10.01 3.45 -8.91
CA ASN A 30 10.24 4.87 -8.63
C ASN A 30 11.68 5.13 -8.18
N GLU A 31 12.23 4.29 -7.31
CA GLU A 31 13.62 4.36 -6.87
C GLU A 31 14.59 4.18 -8.05
N GLU A 32 14.33 3.19 -8.91
CA GLU A 32 15.13 2.96 -10.12
C GLU A 32 15.08 4.18 -11.06
N THR A 33 13.87 4.72 -11.28
CA THR A 33 13.67 5.93 -12.08
C THR A 33 14.43 7.12 -11.49
N MET A 34 14.47 7.27 -10.15
CA MET A 34 15.23 8.31 -9.47
C MET A 34 16.72 8.15 -9.54
N SER A 35 17.21 6.92 -9.45
CA SER A 35 18.61 6.65 -9.67
C SER A 35 19.03 7.07 -11.09
N LYS A 36 18.25 6.67 -12.11
CA LYS A 36 18.51 7.03 -13.52
C LYS A 36 18.43 8.53 -13.75
N LEU A 37 17.41 9.21 -13.21
CA LEU A 37 17.28 10.66 -13.35
C LEU A 37 18.45 11.39 -12.69
N LYS A 38 18.83 11.04 -11.46
CA LYS A 38 20.00 11.63 -10.80
C LYS A 38 21.28 11.41 -11.61
N GLN A 39 21.46 10.22 -12.17
CA GLN A 39 22.61 9.91 -13.01
C GLN A 39 22.64 10.81 -14.26
N VAL A 40 21.54 10.83 -15.04
CA VAL A 40 21.42 11.64 -16.26
C VAL A 40 21.59 13.13 -15.95
N LEU A 41 20.86 13.66 -14.97
CA LEU A 41 20.91 15.06 -14.57
C LEU A 41 22.32 15.45 -14.09
N GLY A 42 23.01 14.57 -13.35
CA GLY A 42 24.37 14.80 -12.87
C GLY A 42 25.42 14.86 -14.00
N THR A 43 25.23 14.10 -15.08
CA THR A 43 26.10 14.17 -16.26
C THR A 43 25.75 15.29 -17.24
N GLU A 44 24.47 15.58 -17.43
CA GLU A 44 24.00 16.48 -18.51
C GLU A 44 23.80 17.93 -18.06
N LEU A 45 23.50 18.18 -16.79
CA LEU A 45 23.15 19.52 -16.29
C LEU A 45 24.27 20.10 -15.42
N ILE A 46 25.44 20.28 -16.03
CA ILE A 46 26.56 20.99 -15.40
C ILE A 46 26.28 22.51 -15.46
N GLY A 47 26.35 23.22 -14.33
CA GLY A 47 26.19 24.68 -14.26
C GLY A 47 24.81 25.14 -13.78
N GLN A 48 24.22 26.14 -14.42
CA GLN A 48 22.95 26.78 -13.97
C GLN A 48 21.75 25.83 -13.87
N PHE A 49 21.79 24.68 -14.53
CA PHE A 49 20.73 23.67 -14.48
C PHE A 49 20.86 22.68 -13.31
N SER A 50 22.00 22.62 -12.61
CA SER A 50 22.15 21.69 -11.48
C SER A 50 21.17 22.03 -10.34
N GLY A 51 20.96 23.33 -10.06
CA GLY A 51 19.99 23.75 -9.05
C GLY A 51 18.53 23.40 -9.41
N ALA A 52 18.19 23.40 -10.70
CA ALA A 52 16.88 22.95 -11.18
C ALA A 52 16.74 21.43 -11.09
N ALA A 53 17.79 20.68 -11.40
CA ALA A 53 17.85 19.23 -11.24
C ALA A 53 17.72 18.79 -9.76
N ASP A 54 18.38 19.52 -8.85
CA ASP A 54 18.29 19.29 -7.42
C ASP A 54 16.88 19.59 -6.90
N ALA A 55 16.27 20.70 -7.31
CA ALA A 55 14.90 21.05 -6.97
C ALA A 55 13.90 20.02 -7.50
N PHE A 56 14.07 19.55 -8.74
CA PHE A 56 13.25 18.51 -9.33
C PHE A 56 13.39 17.18 -8.57
N SER A 57 14.63 16.76 -8.25
CA SER A 57 14.90 15.57 -7.45
C SER A 57 14.28 15.64 -6.06
N LEU A 58 14.32 16.81 -5.42
CA LEU A 58 13.72 17.04 -4.11
C LEU A 58 12.18 16.96 -4.17
N GLN A 59 11.58 17.58 -5.19
CA GLN A 59 10.13 17.51 -5.40
C GLN A 59 9.66 16.07 -5.63
N LEU A 60 10.40 15.30 -6.42
CA LEU A 60 10.03 13.92 -6.69
C LEU A 60 10.20 13.02 -5.47
N SER A 61 11.30 13.18 -4.72
CA SER A 61 11.49 12.46 -3.44
C SER A 61 10.37 12.77 -2.44
N GLY A 62 9.92 14.03 -2.37
CA GLY A 62 8.78 14.41 -1.53
C GLY A 62 7.45 13.82 -2.01
N ALA A 63 7.26 13.68 -3.33
CA ALA A 63 6.08 13.01 -3.89
C ALA A 63 6.07 11.52 -3.56
N ASP A 64 7.21 10.86 -3.69
CA ASP A 64 7.40 9.45 -3.37
C ASP A 64 7.11 9.16 -1.89
N THR A 65 7.65 9.99 -0.99
CA THR A 65 7.36 9.88 0.45
C THR A 65 5.86 10.00 0.75
N ARG A 66 5.16 10.98 0.15
CA ARG A 66 3.72 11.14 0.34
C ARG A 66 2.92 9.96 -0.17
N MET A 67 3.35 9.37 -1.29
CA MET A 67 2.70 8.19 -1.85
C MET A 67 2.87 6.98 -0.92
N SER A 68 4.07 6.78 -0.41
CA SER A 68 4.35 5.70 0.55
C SER A 68 3.54 5.83 1.84
N THR A 69 3.42 7.04 2.40
CA THR A 69 2.57 7.28 3.57
C THR A 69 1.11 6.94 3.31
N LYS A 70 0.54 7.40 2.20
CA LYS A 70 -0.87 7.12 1.84
C LYS A 70 -1.16 5.63 1.70
N ILE A 71 -0.17 4.84 1.26
CA ILE A 71 -0.36 3.42 1.02
C ILE A 71 -0.23 2.62 2.32
N GLU A 72 0.69 3.00 3.21
CA GLU A 72 0.69 2.44 4.57
C GLU A 72 -0.62 2.77 5.32
N GLU A 73 -1.12 4.01 5.20
CA GLU A 73 -2.45 4.38 5.75
C GLU A 73 -3.57 3.49 5.17
N ALA A 74 -3.60 3.29 3.86
CA ALA A 74 -4.60 2.43 3.21
C ALA A 74 -4.50 0.98 3.70
N LYS A 75 -3.30 0.45 3.87
CA LYS A 75 -3.06 -0.89 4.41
C LYS A 75 -3.55 -1.03 5.85
N THR A 76 -3.32 -0.01 6.69
CA THR A 76 -3.86 0.01 8.07
C THR A 76 -5.38 -0.03 8.06
N VAL A 77 -6.02 0.84 7.27
CA VAL A 77 -7.50 0.89 7.17
C VAL A 77 -8.06 -0.44 6.68
N LEU A 78 -7.45 -1.07 5.67
CA LEU A 78 -7.89 -2.39 5.19
C LEU A 78 -7.76 -3.48 6.26
N GLY A 79 -6.70 -3.44 7.07
CA GLY A 79 -6.52 -4.32 8.21
C GLY A 79 -7.62 -4.12 9.27
N GLU A 80 -7.92 -2.88 9.64
CA GLU A 80 -8.99 -2.54 10.59
C GLU A 80 -10.37 -2.96 10.09
N MET A 81 -10.65 -2.76 8.79
CA MET A 81 -11.90 -3.21 8.16
C MET A 81 -12.03 -4.73 8.24
N ARG A 82 -10.96 -5.48 7.93
CA ARG A 82 -10.95 -6.95 8.03
C ARG A 82 -11.23 -7.40 9.46
N ASP A 83 -10.55 -6.82 10.45
CA ASP A 83 -10.69 -7.21 11.84
C ASP A 83 -12.12 -6.91 12.35
N THR A 84 -12.70 -5.77 11.94
CA THR A 84 -14.10 -5.42 12.24
C THR A 84 -15.09 -6.43 11.65
N ILE A 85 -14.88 -6.88 10.41
CA ILE A 85 -15.74 -7.89 9.77
C ILE A 85 -15.64 -9.22 10.54
N ARG A 86 -14.42 -9.62 10.92
CA ARG A 86 -14.19 -10.84 11.70
C ARG A 86 -14.86 -10.81 13.07
N ASP A 87 -14.80 -9.69 13.77
CA ASP A 87 -15.44 -9.51 15.07
C ASP A 87 -16.98 -9.57 14.95
N ALA A 88 -17.54 -8.90 13.93
CA ALA A 88 -18.97 -8.95 13.64
C ALA A 88 -19.45 -10.39 13.36
N ASP A 89 -18.64 -11.19 12.66
CA ASP A 89 -18.95 -12.58 12.33
C ASP A 89 -18.86 -13.52 13.54
N MET A 90 -17.86 -13.34 14.43
CA MET A 90 -17.79 -14.07 15.70
C MET A 90 -19.00 -13.76 16.60
N LEU A 91 -19.42 -12.50 16.65
CA LEU A 91 -20.62 -12.09 17.39
C LEU A 91 -21.90 -12.68 16.79
N ALA A 92 -22.02 -12.69 15.46
CA ALA A 92 -23.16 -13.33 14.80
C ALA A 92 -23.21 -14.84 15.08
N SER A 93 -22.07 -15.53 14.99
CA SER A 93 -21.97 -16.98 15.23
C SER A 93 -22.33 -17.38 16.66
N THR A 94 -21.91 -16.59 17.66
CA THR A 94 -22.28 -16.81 19.07
C THR A 94 -23.75 -16.51 19.35
N HIS A 95 -24.35 -15.54 18.65
CA HIS A 95 -25.76 -15.19 18.81
C HIS A 95 -26.70 -16.28 18.24
N PHE A 96 -26.32 -16.94 17.14
CA PHE A 96 -27.09 -18.04 16.56
C PHE A 96 -27.11 -19.29 17.46
N ASP A 97 -26.02 -19.60 18.16
CA ASP A 97 -25.93 -20.77 19.05
C ASP A 97 -26.87 -20.65 20.27
N HIS A 98 -27.09 -19.44 20.78
CA HIS A 98 -28.03 -19.18 21.88
C HIS A 98 -29.52 -19.17 21.46
N THR A 99 -29.84 -19.06 20.18
CA THR A 99 -31.25 -19.03 19.69
C THR A 99 -31.78 -20.39 19.21
N ARG A 100 -30.93 -21.42 19.19
CA ARG A 100 -31.29 -22.80 18.81
C ARG A 100 -31.29 -23.81 19.97
N GLY A 101 -31.06 -23.35 21.20
CA GLY A 101 -31.21 -24.14 22.43
C GLY A 101 -32.64 -24.12 22.97
#